data_AF-A0A1Y5F9V6-F1
#
_entry.id   AF-A0A1Y5F9V6-F1
#
_cell.length_a   1.000
_cell.length_b   1.000
_cell.length_c   1.000
_cell.angle_alpha   90.00
_cell.angle_beta   90.00
_cell.angle_gamma   90.00
#
_symmetry.space_group_name_H-M   'P 1'
#
loop_
_entity.id
_entity.type
_entity.pdbx_description
1 polymer ?
#
loop_
_entity_poly.entity_id
_entity_poly.type
_entity_poly.pdbx_seq_one_letter_code
_entity_poly.pdbx_strand_id
1 'polypeptide(L)'
;MKNIKSCKVSVYAKEIISLVKLIRASSSQQELANLLKLPINTINKWENGQQKIKWNNFIALCELQNINLAEFLGLTLIHNSGTFEPLKLVKHLIGDKSLMVISTECDISYNTVYNWDAKGVSPNLEHVLALIDVYSLNKGSFLLEALRSELDSESKDESILSIELLIYNSPKVLLLLALLETPQYTPLEKVHFKELAKLLSVPLYQLDEMIEAIVKSGRLVKFENRYSLKIIYTNLSTDLIKYGHLVKYWFKDSLRIFLDRVSGKGKTAEASFISFGIYNFDDESLVKVKELSMEFSLQLRKLSTDSNNAKNPRLITLVSHDPLSDHNN
;
A
#
# COMPACT_ATOMS: atom_id res chain seq x y z
N MET A 1 -29.05 -1.91 0.88
CA MET A 1 -28.27 -1.59 -0.33
C MET A 1 -27.02 -0.84 0.10
N LYS A 2 -25.83 -1.42 -0.06
CA LYS A 2 -24.56 -0.81 0.38
C LYS A 2 -24.13 0.26 -0.64
N ASN A 3 -23.80 1.46 -0.16
CA ASN A 3 -23.14 2.49 -0.95
C ASN A 3 -21.68 2.06 -1.18
N ILE A 4 -21.43 1.31 -2.25
CA ILE A 4 -20.08 1.07 -2.75
C ILE A 4 -19.59 2.43 -3.28
N LYS A 5 -18.62 3.05 -2.61
CA LYS A 5 -17.93 4.23 -3.14
C LYS A 5 -17.32 3.80 -4.48
N SER A 6 -17.85 4.31 -5.60
CA SER A 6 -17.33 3.96 -6.92
C SER A 6 -15.88 4.43 -7.02
N CYS A 7 -14.97 3.51 -7.32
CA CYS A 7 -13.59 3.85 -7.61
C CYS A 7 -13.56 4.50 -9.00
N LYS A 8 -13.65 5.82 -9.06
CA LYS A 8 -13.67 6.50 -10.36
C LYS A 8 -12.31 6.38 -11.03
N VAL A 9 -12.27 5.64 -12.14
CA VAL A 9 -11.11 5.49 -13.03
C VAL A 9 -10.45 6.84 -13.38
N SER A 10 -11.22 7.95 -13.40
CA SER A 10 -10.74 9.29 -13.71
C SER A 10 -9.77 9.90 -12.69
N VAL A 11 -9.57 9.28 -11.52
CA VAL A 11 -8.76 9.86 -10.43
C VAL A 11 -7.27 9.92 -10.79
N TYR A 12 -6.78 9.02 -11.64
CA TYR A 12 -5.34 8.88 -11.92
C TYR A 12 -4.80 9.72 -13.08
N ALA A 13 -5.66 10.46 -13.78
CA ALA A 13 -5.28 11.05 -15.06
C ALA A 13 -4.09 12.01 -14.94
N LYS A 14 -4.08 12.87 -13.91
CA LYS A 14 -3.03 13.89 -13.73
C LYS A 14 -1.71 13.24 -13.30
N GLU A 15 -1.79 12.25 -12.42
CA GLU A 15 -0.66 11.51 -11.86
C GLU A 15 0.03 10.70 -12.96
N ILE A 16 -0.76 10.01 -13.81
CA ILE A 16 -0.24 9.28 -14.98
C ILE A 16 0.45 10.23 -15.95
N ILE A 17 -0.18 11.36 -16.31
CA ILE A 17 0.42 12.35 -17.22
C ILE A 17 1.77 12.82 -16.68
N SER A 18 1.81 13.17 -15.39
CA SER A 18 3.03 13.65 -14.74
C SER A 18 4.08 12.54 -14.66
N LEU A 19 3.70 11.29 -14.43
CA LEU A 19 4.63 10.16 -14.41
C LEU A 19 5.20 9.86 -15.80
N VAL A 20 4.39 9.89 -16.86
CA VAL A 20 4.87 9.68 -18.24
C VAL A 20 5.91 10.74 -18.62
N LYS A 21 5.66 12.00 -18.26
CA LYS A 21 6.63 13.09 -18.47
C LYS A 21 7.92 12.87 -17.69
N LEU A 22 7.81 12.37 -16.46
CA LEU A 22 8.96 12.08 -15.62
C LEU A 22 9.80 10.92 -16.17
N ILE A 23 9.15 9.81 -16.57
CA ILE A 23 9.82 8.65 -17.18
C ILE A 23 10.50 9.05 -18.49
N ARG A 24 9.89 9.94 -19.31
CA ARG A 24 10.54 10.45 -20.53
C ARG A 24 11.82 11.22 -20.22
N ALA A 25 11.89 11.92 -19.07
CA ALA A 25 13.02 12.74 -18.66
C ALA A 25 13.51 13.67 -19.79
N SER A 26 14.78 13.54 -20.19
CA SER A 26 15.44 14.33 -21.22
C SER A 26 15.24 13.81 -22.65
N SER A 27 14.72 12.59 -22.84
CA SER A 27 14.48 12.03 -24.18
C SER A 27 13.42 12.83 -24.93
N SER A 28 13.62 13.03 -26.24
CA SER A 28 12.61 13.74 -27.04
C SER A 28 11.36 12.87 -27.26
N GLN A 29 10.19 13.49 -27.45
CA GLN A 29 8.96 12.75 -27.77
C GLN A 29 9.12 11.90 -29.05
N GLN A 30 9.88 12.39 -30.03
CA GLN A 30 10.14 11.70 -31.29
C GLN A 30 11.05 10.49 -31.09
N GLU A 31 12.13 10.65 -30.33
CA GLU A 31 13.04 9.55 -29.98
C GLU A 31 12.29 8.44 -29.27
N LEU A 32 11.48 8.78 -28.25
CA LEU A 32 10.71 7.79 -27.51
C LEU A 32 9.65 7.10 -28.39
N ALA A 33 8.98 7.85 -29.27
CA ALA A 33 8.03 7.28 -30.22
C ALA A 33 8.72 6.30 -31.19
N ASN A 34 9.92 6.61 -31.66
CA ASN A 34 10.70 5.74 -32.54
C ASN A 34 11.11 4.44 -31.81
N LEU A 35 11.60 4.55 -30.57
CA LEU A 35 11.98 3.39 -29.75
C LEU A 35 10.79 2.47 -29.47
N LEU A 36 9.62 3.05 -29.17
CA LEU A 36 8.38 2.30 -28.95
C LEU A 36 7.68 1.85 -30.25
N LYS A 37 8.20 2.24 -31.42
CA LYS A 37 7.59 1.99 -32.75
C LYS A 37 6.14 2.50 -32.85
N LEU A 38 5.89 3.69 -32.31
CA LEU A 38 4.59 4.34 -32.28
C LEU A 38 4.59 5.61 -33.17
N PRO A 39 3.41 6.06 -33.63
CA PRO A 39 3.29 7.38 -34.25
C PRO A 39 3.75 8.48 -33.28
N ILE A 40 4.53 9.46 -33.78
CA ILE A 40 5.10 10.57 -32.97
C ILE A 40 4.04 11.26 -32.10
N ASN A 41 2.85 11.51 -32.66
CA ASN A 41 1.75 12.17 -31.96
C ASN A 41 1.20 11.38 -30.77
N THR A 42 1.54 10.10 -30.62
CA THR A 42 1.05 9.24 -29.54
C THR A 42 1.59 9.70 -28.18
N ILE A 43 2.90 9.99 -28.10
CA ILE A 43 3.54 10.43 -26.84
C ILE A 43 2.96 11.78 -26.41
N ASN A 44 2.87 12.74 -27.34
CA ASN A 44 2.27 14.04 -27.09
C ASN A 44 0.81 13.94 -26.58
N LYS A 45 0.02 13.01 -27.14
CA LYS A 45 -1.35 12.77 -26.67
C LYS A 45 -1.40 12.18 -25.27
N TRP A 46 -0.45 11.33 -24.88
CA TRP A 46 -0.33 10.83 -23.50
C TRP A 46 0.01 11.96 -22.53
N GLU A 47 1.02 12.77 -22.86
CA GLU A 47 1.50 13.87 -22.01
C GLU A 47 0.51 15.03 -21.84
N ASN A 48 -0.46 15.15 -22.76
CA ASN A 48 -1.52 16.14 -22.68
C ASN A 48 -2.87 15.54 -22.24
N GLY A 49 -2.92 14.25 -21.92
CA GLY A 49 -4.15 13.57 -21.50
C GLY A 49 -5.21 13.39 -22.59
N GLN A 50 -4.87 13.67 -23.86
CA GLN A 50 -5.77 13.48 -25.01
C GLN A 50 -5.97 12.00 -25.36
N GLN A 51 -5.00 11.16 -24.99
CA GLN A 51 -5.08 9.71 -25.14
C GLN A 51 -4.54 9.02 -23.89
N LYS A 52 -5.22 7.97 -23.46
CA LYS A 52 -4.80 7.14 -22.32
C LYS A 52 -3.69 6.17 -22.73
N ILE A 53 -2.67 6.03 -21.90
CA ILE A 53 -1.58 5.07 -22.12
C ILE A 53 -2.06 3.64 -21.86
N LYS A 54 -1.70 2.72 -22.76
CA LYS A 54 -1.96 1.29 -22.63
C LYS A 54 -0.93 0.64 -21.70
N TRP A 55 -1.34 -0.39 -20.96
CA TRP A 55 -0.49 -1.09 -20.00
C TRP A 55 0.78 -1.66 -20.65
N ASN A 56 0.66 -2.34 -21.79
CA ASN A 56 1.82 -2.84 -22.55
C ASN A 56 2.79 -1.72 -22.96
N ASN A 57 2.28 -0.58 -23.40
CA ASN A 57 3.10 0.58 -23.76
C ASN A 57 3.77 1.20 -22.53
N PHE A 58 3.10 1.18 -21.37
CA PHE A 58 3.68 1.63 -20.12
C PHE A 58 4.80 0.69 -19.62
N ILE A 59 4.63 -0.63 -19.76
CA ILE A 59 5.69 -1.61 -19.49
C ILE A 59 6.90 -1.32 -20.38
N ALA A 60 6.69 -1.23 -21.70
CA ALA A 60 7.76 -0.94 -22.64
C ALA A 60 8.46 0.40 -22.35
N LEU A 61 7.70 1.41 -21.93
CA LEU A 61 8.24 2.70 -21.50
C LEU A 61 9.13 2.56 -20.25
N CYS A 62 8.72 1.75 -19.26
CA CYS A 62 9.53 1.46 -18.07
C CYS A 62 10.81 0.70 -18.43
N GLU A 63 10.71 -0.32 -19.29
CA GLU A 63 11.85 -1.13 -19.76
C GLU A 63 12.90 -0.27 -20.49
N LEU A 64 12.47 0.64 -21.37
CA LEU A 64 13.38 1.56 -22.07
C LEU A 64 14.17 2.46 -21.13
N GLN A 65 13.62 2.75 -19.95
CA GLN A 65 14.23 3.59 -18.92
C GLN A 65 14.87 2.76 -17.80
N ASN A 66 15.05 1.46 -18.01
CA ASN A 66 15.61 0.50 -17.05
C ASN A 66 14.91 0.50 -15.67
N ILE A 67 13.62 0.84 -15.64
CA ILE A 67 12.81 0.80 -14.42
C ILE A 67 12.39 -0.63 -14.16
N ASN A 68 12.75 -1.18 -12.99
CA ASN A 68 12.37 -2.52 -12.58
C ASN A 68 10.89 -2.58 -12.14
N LEU A 69 9.96 -2.46 -13.09
CA LEU A 69 8.53 -2.42 -12.81
C LEU A 69 8.03 -3.66 -12.04
N ALA A 70 8.65 -4.83 -12.24
CA ALA A 70 8.31 -6.06 -11.53
C ALA A 70 8.52 -5.93 -10.02
N GLU A 71 9.59 -5.25 -9.59
CA GLU A 71 9.87 -4.98 -8.17
C GLU A 71 8.81 -4.08 -7.55
N PHE A 72 8.46 -2.97 -8.21
CA PHE A 72 7.42 -2.06 -7.72
C PHE A 72 6.04 -2.73 -7.66
N LEU A 73 5.73 -3.59 -8.63
CA LEU A 73 4.52 -4.40 -8.61
C LEU A 73 4.55 -5.43 -7.48
N GLY A 74 5.70 -6.06 -7.21
CA GLY A 74 5.89 -6.95 -6.07
C GLY A 74 5.60 -6.25 -4.73
N LEU A 75 6.15 -5.04 -4.54
CA LEU A 75 5.86 -4.20 -3.37
C LEU A 75 4.38 -3.82 -3.29
N THR A 76 3.74 -3.54 -4.42
CA THR A 76 2.33 -3.15 -4.47
C THR A 76 1.40 -4.33 -4.16
N LEU A 77 1.73 -5.54 -4.62
CA LEU A 77 0.86 -6.71 -4.51
C LEU A 77 1.11 -7.58 -3.26
N ILE A 78 2.10 -7.23 -2.43
CA ILE A 78 2.42 -7.78 -1.09
C ILE A 78 2.84 -9.27 -1.05
N HIS A 79 2.43 -10.12 -2.00
CA HIS A 79 2.62 -11.58 -1.89
C HIS A 79 3.14 -12.31 -3.14
N ASN A 80 3.83 -11.63 -4.07
CA ASN A 80 4.58 -12.39 -5.08
C ASN A 80 5.92 -12.87 -4.53
N SER A 81 5.96 -14.12 -4.07
CA SER A 81 7.17 -14.87 -3.70
C SER A 81 7.99 -15.31 -4.93
N GLY A 82 8.01 -14.51 -6.01
CA GLY A 82 8.68 -14.84 -7.26
C GLY A 82 8.70 -13.69 -8.27
N THR A 83 9.43 -13.89 -9.37
CA THR A 83 9.49 -12.95 -10.52
C THR A 83 8.09 -12.68 -11.04
N PHE A 84 7.55 -11.50 -10.74
CA PHE A 84 6.26 -11.09 -11.24
C PHE A 84 6.38 -10.64 -12.70
N GLU A 85 5.64 -11.29 -13.60
CA GLU A 85 5.57 -10.86 -15.00
C GLU A 85 4.51 -9.75 -15.15
N PRO A 86 4.89 -8.50 -15.48
CA PRO A 86 3.94 -7.40 -15.59
C PRO A 86 2.82 -7.65 -16.61
N LEU A 87 3.07 -8.47 -17.64
CA LEU A 87 2.10 -8.85 -18.66
C LEU A 87 0.96 -9.72 -18.10
N LYS A 88 1.19 -10.48 -17.04
CA LYS A 88 0.19 -11.37 -16.41
C LYS A 88 -0.61 -10.69 -15.30
N LEU A 89 -0.31 -9.42 -14.97
CA LEU A 89 -0.88 -8.69 -13.84
C LEU A 89 -2.40 -8.68 -13.81
N VAL A 90 -3.03 -8.38 -14.95
CA VAL A 90 -4.50 -8.23 -15.02
C VAL A 90 -5.17 -9.55 -14.68
N LYS A 91 -4.68 -10.66 -15.26
CA LYS A 91 -5.20 -11.99 -15.01
C LYS A 91 -5.00 -12.40 -13.54
N HIS A 92 -3.86 -12.04 -12.95
CA HIS A 92 -3.57 -12.28 -11.54
C HIS A 92 -4.52 -11.51 -10.61
N LEU A 93 -4.77 -10.23 -10.88
CA LEU A 93 -5.68 -9.39 -10.07
C LEU A 93 -7.14 -9.85 -10.14
N ILE A 94 -7.61 -10.20 -11.34
CA ILE A 94 -9.03 -10.58 -11.53
C ILE A 94 -9.30 -12.01 -11.04
N GLY A 95 -8.34 -12.94 -11.18
CA GLY A 95 -8.54 -14.37 -10.89
C GLY A 95 -9.73 -14.95 -11.67
N ASP A 96 -10.55 -15.75 -11.00
CA ASP A 96 -11.76 -16.37 -11.59
C ASP A 96 -13.04 -15.53 -11.40
N LYS A 97 -12.91 -14.23 -11.09
CA LYS A 97 -14.08 -13.36 -10.88
C LYS A 97 -14.84 -13.17 -12.20
N SER A 98 -16.16 -13.08 -12.09
CA SER A 98 -16.99 -12.81 -13.26
C SER A 98 -16.74 -11.38 -13.79
N LEU A 99 -16.79 -11.23 -15.12
CA LEU A 99 -16.58 -9.94 -15.79
C LEU A 99 -17.54 -8.85 -15.29
N MET A 100 -18.76 -9.24 -14.88
CA MET A 100 -19.77 -8.34 -14.33
C MET A 100 -19.40 -7.82 -12.93
N VAL A 101 -18.80 -8.66 -12.09
CA VAL A 101 -18.29 -8.24 -10.78
C VAL A 101 -17.15 -7.24 -10.97
N ILE A 102 -16.18 -7.54 -11.83
CA ILE A 102 -15.05 -6.65 -12.12
C ILE A 102 -15.54 -5.29 -12.64
N SER A 103 -16.50 -5.33 -13.59
CA SER A 103 -17.10 -4.12 -14.16
C SER A 103 -17.74 -3.23 -13.09
N THR A 104 -18.47 -3.84 -12.16
CA THR A 104 -19.19 -3.13 -11.10
C THR A 104 -18.26 -2.59 -10.03
N GLU A 105 -17.30 -3.39 -9.55
CA GLU A 105 -16.42 -3.01 -8.44
C GLU A 105 -15.36 -1.99 -8.87
N CYS A 106 -14.87 -2.07 -10.11
CA CYS A 106 -13.82 -1.19 -10.62
C CYS A 106 -14.35 0.04 -11.37
N ASP A 107 -15.67 0.16 -11.57
CA ASP A 107 -16.31 1.21 -12.37
C ASP A 107 -15.78 1.23 -13.83
N ILE A 108 -15.66 0.04 -14.42
CA ILE A 108 -15.15 -0.19 -15.78
C ILE A 108 -16.26 -0.82 -16.60
N SER A 109 -16.51 -0.37 -17.83
CA SER A 109 -17.60 -0.94 -18.61
C SER A 109 -17.38 -2.42 -18.92
N TYR A 110 -18.44 -3.22 -18.84
CA TYR A 110 -18.41 -4.66 -19.11
C TYR A 110 -17.73 -4.98 -20.45
N ASN A 111 -18.08 -4.24 -21.51
CA ASN A 111 -17.47 -4.41 -22.83
C ASN A 111 -15.95 -4.20 -22.82
N THR A 112 -15.45 -3.27 -22.00
CA THR A 112 -14.02 -3.04 -21.86
C THR A 112 -13.34 -4.25 -21.22
N VAL A 113 -13.89 -4.76 -20.11
CA VAL A 113 -13.37 -5.95 -19.42
C VAL A 113 -13.45 -7.18 -20.32
N TYR A 114 -14.57 -7.38 -21.02
CA TYR A 114 -14.77 -8.45 -22.00
C TYR A 114 -13.73 -8.41 -23.13
N ASN A 115 -13.39 -7.23 -23.64
CA ASN A 115 -12.37 -7.12 -24.68
C ASN A 115 -10.96 -7.48 -24.16
N TRP A 116 -10.65 -7.29 -22.88
CA TRP A 116 -9.38 -7.74 -22.33
C TRP A 116 -9.30 -9.26 -22.28
N ASP A 117 -10.37 -9.89 -21.77
CA ASP A 117 -10.45 -11.33 -21.58
C ASP A 117 -10.58 -12.09 -22.91
N ALA A 118 -11.62 -11.77 -23.70
CA ALA A 118 -11.95 -12.53 -24.91
C ALA A 118 -11.09 -12.16 -26.13
N LYS A 119 -10.53 -10.94 -26.19
CA LYS A 119 -9.77 -10.44 -27.36
C LYS A 119 -8.31 -10.13 -27.06
N GLY A 120 -7.86 -10.33 -25.82
CA GLY A 120 -6.48 -10.02 -25.43
C GLY A 120 -6.12 -8.53 -25.57
N VAL A 121 -7.10 -7.63 -25.55
CA VAL A 121 -6.84 -6.19 -25.69
C VAL A 121 -6.15 -5.69 -24.42
N SER A 122 -4.99 -5.05 -24.53
CA SER A 122 -4.31 -4.46 -23.38
C SER A 122 -5.21 -3.40 -22.70
N PRO A 123 -5.35 -3.44 -21.37
CA PRO A 123 -6.02 -2.37 -20.63
C PRO A 123 -5.23 -1.06 -20.69
N ASN A 124 -5.90 0.03 -20.31
CA ASN A 124 -5.22 1.29 -20.04
C ASN A 124 -4.58 1.23 -18.64
N LEU A 125 -3.52 2.00 -18.40
CA LEU A 125 -2.86 2.04 -17.09
C LEU A 125 -3.83 2.40 -15.96
N GLU A 126 -4.69 3.40 -16.15
CA GLU A 126 -5.74 3.78 -15.19
C GLU A 126 -6.65 2.62 -14.75
N HIS A 127 -6.94 1.67 -15.65
CA HIS A 127 -7.76 0.51 -15.35
C HIS A 127 -6.98 -0.51 -14.52
N VAL A 128 -5.68 -0.67 -14.80
CA VAL A 128 -4.78 -1.49 -13.98
C VAL A 128 -4.69 -0.92 -12.57
N LEU A 129 -4.56 0.40 -12.43
CA LEU A 129 -4.53 1.07 -11.13
C LEU A 129 -5.85 0.92 -10.36
N ALA A 130 -6.99 1.01 -11.06
CA ALA A 130 -8.30 0.75 -10.46
C ALA A 130 -8.44 -0.72 -9.99
N LEU A 131 -7.93 -1.69 -10.77
CA LEU A 131 -7.88 -3.08 -10.35
C LEU A 131 -6.99 -3.26 -9.10
N ILE A 132 -5.85 -2.58 -9.02
CA ILE A 132 -4.97 -2.59 -7.85
C ILE A 132 -5.70 -2.03 -6.62
N ASP A 133 -6.42 -0.92 -6.75
CA ASP A 133 -7.19 -0.34 -5.64
C ASP A 133 -8.23 -1.29 -5.04
N VAL A 134 -8.86 -2.10 -5.90
CA VAL A 134 -9.96 -2.98 -5.52
C VAL A 134 -9.45 -4.34 -5.04
N TYR A 135 -8.50 -4.92 -5.75
CA TYR A 135 -8.08 -6.32 -5.57
C TYR A 135 -6.72 -6.51 -4.93
N SER A 136 -6.01 -5.42 -4.60
CA SER A 136 -4.78 -5.49 -3.83
C SER A 136 -4.92 -4.79 -2.49
N LEU A 137 -3.98 -5.08 -1.58
CA LEU A 137 -3.93 -4.41 -0.28
C LEU A 137 -3.51 -2.93 -0.43
N ASN A 138 -2.71 -2.61 -1.44
CA ASN A 138 -2.24 -1.25 -1.71
C ASN A 138 -3.13 -0.53 -2.74
N LYS A 139 -3.05 0.79 -2.77
CA LYS A 139 -3.74 1.59 -3.78
C LYS A 139 -2.92 1.70 -5.06
N GLY A 140 -3.55 1.90 -6.20
CA GLY A 140 -2.88 2.21 -7.46
C GLY A 140 -1.99 3.46 -7.34
N SER A 141 -2.40 4.45 -6.55
CA SER A 141 -1.58 5.63 -6.24
C SER A 141 -0.23 5.28 -5.60
N PHE A 142 -0.16 4.18 -4.82
CA PHE A 142 1.10 3.74 -4.24
C PHE A 142 2.12 3.34 -5.31
N LEU A 143 1.70 2.57 -6.32
CA LEU A 143 2.58 2.20 -7.44
C LEU A 143 3.11 3.44 -8.16
N LEU A 144 2.26 4.44 -8.39
CA LEU A 144 2.66 5.69 -9.05
C LEU A 144 3.67 6.49 -8.23
N GLU A 145 3.45 6.58 -6.91
CA GLU A 145 4.36 7.29 -6.00
C GLU A 145 5.71 6.58 -5.86
N ALA A 146 5.71 5.25 -5.78
CA ALA A 146 6.94 4.46 -5.70
C ALA A 146 7.79 4.63 -6.96
N LEU A 147 7.18 4.55 -8.14
CA LEU A 147 7.85 4.80 -9.42
C LEU A 147 8.37 6.25 -9.53
N ARG A 148 7.59 7.23 -9.07
CA ARG A 148 8.03 8.63 -9.05
C ARG A 148 9.24 8.83 -8.14
N SER A 149 9.22 8.24 -6.95
CA SER A 149 10.31 8.36 -5.98
C SER A 149 11.63 7.81 -6.52
N GLU A 150 11.58 6.74 -7.31
CA GLU A 150 12.76 6.18 -7.97
C GLU A 150 13.32 7.15 -9.02
N LEU A 151 12.43 7.75 -9.82
CA LEU A 151 12.81 8.66 -10.90
C LEU A 151 13.28 10.03 -10.41
N ASP A 152 12.76 10.52 -9.28
CA ASP A 152 13.16 11.79 -8.65
C ASP A 152 14.51 11.67 -7.88
N SER A 153 15.09 10.45 -7.78
CA SER A 153 16.24 10.14 -6.93
C SER A 153 17.59 10.70 -7.39
N GLU A 154 17.64 11.56 -8.41
CA GLU A 154 18.82 12.42 -8.69
C GLU A 154 19.13 13.38 -7.53
N SER A 155 18.24 13.48 -6.53
CA SER A 155 18.50 14.13 -5.23
C SER A 155 18.59 13.10 -4.09
N LYS A 156 19.62 12.23 -4.11
CA LYS A 156 20.04 11.50 -2.90
C LYS A 156 20.62 12.47 -1.88
N ASP A 157 19.75 13.23 -1.23
CA ASP A 157 20.09 13.88 0.03
C ASP A 157 20.14 12.76 1.09
N GLU A 158 21.34 12.49 1.61
CA GLU A 158 21.65 11.44 2.59
C GLU A 158 20.95 11.59 3.95
N SER A 159 19.91 12.42 4.07
CA SER A 159 19.31 12.81 5.36
C SER A 159 17.83 12.42 5.55
N ILE A 160 17.16 11.84 4.55
CA ILE A 160 15.82 11.29 4.75
C ILE A 160 15.97 9.96 5.49
N LEU A 161 15.84 9.99 6.82
CA LEU A 161 15.63 8.79 7.63
C LEU A 161 14.52 7.97 6.99
N SER A 162 14.89 6.81 6.43
CA SER A 162 13.93 5.93 5.79
C SER A 162 12.87 5.52 6.82
N ILE A 163 11.61 5.50 6.41
CA ILE A 163 10.50 5.20 7.32
C ILE A 163 10.64 3.79 7.92
N GLU A 164 11.28 2.87 7.18
CA GLU A 164 11.68 1.55 7.64
C GLU A 164 12.56 1.67 8.90
N LEU A 165 13.62 2.48 8.84
CA LEU A 165 14.54 2.66 9.95
C LEU A 165 13.85 3.27 11.17
N LEU A 166 12.94 4.23 10.93
CA LEU A 166 12.11 4.81 12.00
C LEU A 166 11.23 3.76 12.65
N ILE A 167 10.62 2.87 11.87
CA ILE A 167 9.76 1.79 12.38
C ILE A 167 10.57 0.74 13.14
N TYR A 168 11.75 0.37 12.65
CA TYR A 168 12.59 -0.59 13.36
C TYR A 168 13.09 -0.04 14.70
N ASN A 169 13.43 1.26 14.74
CA ASN A 169 13.88 1.92 15.98
C ASN A 169 12.73 2.23 16.93
N SER A 170 11.53 2.49 16.39
CA SER A 170 10.33 2.81 17.17
C SER A 170 9.10 2.14 16.54
N PRO A 171 8.83 0.86 16.87
CA PRO A 171 7.72 0.10 16.28
C PRO A 171 6.36 0.78 16.40
N LYS A 172 6.12 1.53 17.47
CA LYS A 172 4.87 2.29 17.68
C LYS A 172 4.61 3.37 16.63
N VAL A 173 5.62 3.75 15.84
CA VAL A 173 5.43 4.57 14.64
C VAL A 173 4.37 3.95 13.74
N LEU A 174 4.36 2.63 13.53
CA LEU A 174 3.32 1.96 12.71
C LEU A 174 1.90 2.24 13.20
N LEU A 175 1.69 2.18 14.52
CA LEU A 175 0.39 2.44 15.11
C LEU A 175 0.01 3.92 15.01
N LEU A 176 0.98 4.82 15.19
CA LEU A 176 0.78 6.25 14.99
C LEU A 176 0.33 6.50 13.56
N LEU A 177 1.05 5.98 12.56
CA LEU A 177 0.70 6.14 11.14
C LEU A 177 -0.72 5.64 10.85
N ALA A 178 -1.09 4.45 11.36
CA ALA A 178 -2.44 3.91 11.21
C ALA A 178 -3.52 4.80 11.85
N LEU A 179 -3.23 5.42 13.01
CA LEU A 179 -4.16 6.37 13.64
C LEU A 179 -4.31 7.64 12.78
N LEU A 180 -3.21 8.16 12.21
CA LEU A 180 -3.22 9.35 11.33
C LEU A 180 -4.05 9.14 10.06
N GLU A 181 -4.22 7.90 9.59
CA GLU A 181 -5.09 7.56 8.46
C GLU A 181 -6.59 7.61 8.79
N THR A 182 -6.96 7.62 10.07
CA THR A 182 -8.37 7.64 10.45
C THR A 182 -8.95 9.06 10.31
N PRO A 183 -10.23 9.22 9.90
CA PRO A 183 -10.84 10.54 9.74
C PRO A 183 -10.82 11.41 11.00
N GLN A 184 -10.86 10.78 12.17
CA GLN A 184 -10.82 11.46 13.47
C GLN A 184 -9.50 12.21 13.70
N TYR A 185 -8.39 11.67 13.20
CA TYR A 185 -7.05 12.24 13.40
C TYR A 185 -6.45 12.81 12.11
N THR A 186 -7.16 12.75 10.97
CA THR A 186 -6.72 13.36 9.71
C THR A 186 -6.51 14.88 9.82
N PRO A 187 -7.40 15.68 10.46
CA PRO A 187 -7.05 17.05 10.83
C PRO A 187 -6.29 17.02 12.16
N LEU A 188 -5.00 16.67 12.10
CA LEU A 188 -4.21 16.48 13.32
C LEU A 188 -3.93 17.81 14.05
N GLU A 189 -4.88 18.26 14.86
CA GLU A 189 -4.74 19.43 15.73
C GLU A 189 -3.97 19.06 17.02
N LYS A 190 -3.28 20.04 17.62
CA LYS A 190 -2.51 19.84 18.89
C LYS A 190 -3.35 19.23 20.02
N VAL A 191 -4.67 19.44 20.00
CA VAL A 191 -5.61 18.89 20.99
C VAL A 191 -5.60 17.35 20.99
N HIS A 192 -5.32 16.72 19.83
CA HIS A 192 -5.30 15.26 19.70
C HIS A 192 -4.01 14.60 20.22
N PHE A 193 -2.93 15.34 20.47
CA PHE A 193 -1.65 14.74 20.83
C PHE A 193 -1.70 14.03 22.18
N LYS A 194 -2.42 14.60 23.17
CA LYS A 194 -2.60 13.93 24.47
C LYS A 194 -3.41 12.65 24.35
N GLU A 195 -4.40 12.63 23.45
CA GLU A 195 -5.24 11.47 23.18
C GLU A 195 -4.45 10.37 22.46
N LEU A 196 -3.67 10.74 21.43
CA LEU A 196 -2.79 9.84 20.69
C LEU A 196 -1.70 9.24 21.58
N ALA A 197 -1.06 10.05 22.42
CA ALA A 197 -0.05 9.58 23.38
C ALA A 197 -0.65 8.52 24.32
N LYS A 198 -1.89 8.74 24.78
CA LYS A 198 -2.62 7.78 25.60
C LYS A 198 -2.97 6.51 24.84
N LEU A 199 -3.48 6.60 23.60
CA LEU A 199 -3.82 5.45 22.76
C LEU A 199 -2.59 4.58 22.46
N LEU A 200 -1.46 5.22 22.14
CA LEU A 200 -0.19 4.55 21.88
C LEU A 200 0.52 4.09 23.16
N SER A 201 0.01 4.47 24.34
CA SER A 201 0.68 4.23 25.63
C SER A 201 2.14 4.69 25.62
N VAL A 202 2.38 5.93 25.17
CA VAL A 202 3.69 6.59 25.18
C VAL A 202 3.61 7.94 25.88
N PRO A 203 4.70 8.43 26.49
CA PRO A 203 4.79 9.82 26.95
C PRO A 203 4.61 10.81 25.79
N LEU A 204 4.10 12.01 26.11
CA LEU A 204 3.86 13.06 25.10
C LEU A 204 5.14 13.46 24.35
N TYR A 205 6.28 13.55 25.05
CA TYR A 205 7.55 13.88 24.41
C TYR A 205 7.98 12.83 23.37
N GLN A 206 7.74 11.54 23.63
CA GLN A 206 8.04 10.49 22.66
C GLN A 206 7.11 10.56 21.45
N LEU A 207 5.83 10.94 21.65
CA LEU A 207 4.92 11.19 20.53
C LEU A 207 5.42 12.34 19.66
N ASP A 208 5.87 13.44 20.28
CA ASP A 208 6.41 14.59 19.57
C ASP A 208 7.64 14.21 18.74
N GLU A 209 8.58 13.44 19.32
CA GLU A 209 9.75 12.90 18.62
C GLU A 209 9.36 12.01 17.43
N MET A 210 8.36 11.12 17.61
CA MET A 210 7.86 10.27 16.52
C MET A 210 7.26 11.11 15.38
N ILE A 211 6.44 12.10 15.69
CA ILE A 211 5.83 12.98 14.68
C ILE A 211 6.91 13.76 13.93
N GLU A 212 7.88 14.34 14.64
CA GLU A 212 8.98 15.07 14.01
C GLU A 212 9.80 14.17 13.08
N ALA A 213 10.07 12.94 13.50
CA ALA A 213 10.78 11.96 12.68
C ALA A 213 10.01 11.61 11.40
N ILE A 214 8.68 11.42 11.47
CA ILE A 214 7.84 11.13 10.29
C ILE A 214 7.75 12.35 9.35
N VAL A 215 7.75 13.57 9.89
CA VAL A 215 7.83 14.79 9.07
C VAL A 215 9.17 14.86 8.35
N LYS A 216 10.28 14.61 9.07
CA LYS A 216 11.64 14.57 8.49
C LYS A 216 11.79 13.49 7.43
N SER A 217 11.11 12.35 7.58
CA SER A 217 11.08 11.31 6.54
C SER A 217 10.24 11.68 5.32
N GLY A 218 9.66 12.89 5.28
CA GLY A 218 8.82 13.36 4.18
C GLY A 218 7.47 12.65 4.07
N ARG A 219 7.08 11.82 5.05
CA ARG A 219 5.85 11.02 5.03
C ARG A 219 4.65 11.74 5.66
N LEU A 220 4.91 12.83 6.38
CA LEU A 220 3.89 13.71 6.93
C LEU A 220 4.16 15.15 6.52
N VAL A 221 3.20 15.78 5.84
CA VAL A 221 3.28 17.19 5.42
C VAL A 221 2.43 18.04 6.33
N LYS A 222 3.01 19.09 6.90
CA LYS A 222 2.28 20.08 7.70
C LYS A 222 1.77 21.20 6.80
N PHE A 223 0.46 21.42 6.78
CA PHE A 223 -0.19 22.51 6.05
C PHE A 223 -1.20 23.22 6.95
N GLU A 224 -1.03 24.53 7.20
CA GLU A 224 -1.99 25.37 7.95
C GLU A 224 -2.51 24.74 9.27
N ASN A 225 -1.61 24.15 10.06
CA ASN A 225 -1.90 23.42 11.32
C ASN A 225 -2.58 22.05 11.19
N ARG A 226 -2.63 21.47 9.99
CA ARG A 226 -3.06 20.09 9.75
C ARG A 226 -1.88 19.28 9.25
N TYR A 227 -1.85 18.00 9.61
CA TYR A 227 -0.90 17.06 9.06
C TYR A 227 -1.60 16.18 8.03
N SER A 228 -1.03 16.12 6.82
CA SER A 228 -1.49 15.21 5.78
C SER A 228 -0.48 14.09 5.63
N LEU A 229 -0.95 12.86 5.78
CA LEU A 229 -0.15 11.67 5.51
C LEU A 229 0.06 11.55 4.00
N LYS A 230 1.32 11.51 3.56
CA LYS A 230 1.64 10.95 2.24
C LYS A 230 1.59 9.44 2.36
N ILE A 231 1.10 8.75 1.33
CA ILE A 231 0.85 7.30 1.38
C ILE A 231 2.09 6.57 1.92
N ILE A 232 1.87 5.73 2.94
CA ILE A 232 2.94 4.97 3.58
C ILE A 232 2.73 3.50 3.28
N TYR A 233 3.65 2.95 2.51
CA TYR A 233 3.89 1.52 2.53
C TYR A 233 5.39 1.31 2.68
N THR A 234 5.73 0.39 3.55
CA THR A 234 7.11 0.05 3.89
C THR A 234 7.17 -1.45 4.01
N ASN A 235 7.98 -2.07 3.15
CA ASN A 235 8.20 -3.51 3.23
C ASN A 235 9.24 -3.79 4.31
N LEU A 236 8.76 -4.17 5.49
CA LEU A 236 9.60 -4.49 6.65
C LEU A 236 10.14 -5.93 6.63
N SER A 237 9.84 -6.72 5.59
CA SER A 237 10.29 -8.12 5.48
C SER A 237 11.62 -8.29 4.76
N THR A 238 12.19 -7.21 4.22
CA THR A 238 13.43 -7.22 3.43
C THR A 238 14.68 -7.50 4.29
N ASP A 239 14.62 -7.19 5.58
CA ASP A 239 15.68 -7.46 6.55
C ASP A 239 15.13 -8.38 7.64
N LEU A 240 15.38 -9.69 7.49
CA LEU A 240 14.84 -10.72 8.39
C LEU A 240 15.26 -10.54 9.85
N ILE A 241 16.45 -9.99 10.10
CA ILE A 241 16.92 -9.72 11.45
C ILE A 241 16.08 -8.61 12.07
N LYS A 242 15.96 -7.47 11.38
CA LYS A 242 15.15 -6.34 11.87
C LYS A 242 13.66 -6.69 11.96
N TYR A 243 13.15 -7.48 11.02
CA TYR A 243 11.79 -8.02 11.07
C TYR A 243 11.57 -8.90 12.31
N GLY A 244 12.51 -9.80 12.60
CA GLY A 244 12.47 -10.62 13.82
C GLY A 244 12.46 -9.79 15.10
N HIS A 245 13.19 -8.66 15.14
CA HIS A 245 13.14 -7.72 16.25
C HIS A 245 11.75 -7.07 16.38
N LEU A 246 11.14 -6.67 15.27
CA LEU A 246 9.80 -6.08 15.23
C LEU A 246 8.73 -7.06 15.76
N VAL A 247 8.78 -8.32 15.33
CA VAL A 247 7.88 -9.39 15.80
C VAL A 247 8.05 -9.60 17.31
N LYS A 248 9.30 -9.73 17.78
CA LYS A 248 9.60 -9.87 19.22
C LYS A 248 9.10 -8.69 20.04
N TYR A 249 9.21 -7.47 19.51
CA TYR A 249 8.69 -6.27 20.17
C TYR A 249 7.18 -6.37 20.34
N TRP A 250 6.43 -6.62 19.27
CA TRP A 250 4.98 -6.67 19.33
C TRP A 250 4.47 -7.81 20.20
N PHE A 251 5.10 -8.98 20.13
CA PHE A 251 4.78 -10.11 21.02
C PHE A 251 4.94 -9.73 22.49
N LYS A 252 6.07 -9.09 22.85
CA LYS A 252 6.31 -8.63 24.22
C LYS A 252 5.31 -7.56 24.66
N ASP A 253 4.98 -6.59 23.80
CA ASP A 253 4.03 -5.54 24.13
C ASP A 253 2.60 -6.10 24.31
N SER A 254 2.17 -7.00 23.42
CA SER A 254 0.89 -7.70 23.56
C SER A 254 0.83 -8.55 24.83
N LEU A 255 1.89 -9.30 25.15
CA LEU A 255 1.98 -10.10 26.37
C LEU A 255 1.96 -9.21 27.63
N ARG A 256 2.67 -8.08 27.62
CA ARG A 256 2.65 -7.11 28.73
C ARG A 256 1.23 -6.59 28.96
N ILE A 257 0.54 -6.14 27.91
CA ILE A 257 -0.85 -5.66 27.99
C ILE A 257 -1.77 -6.73 28.57
N PHE A 258 -1.58 -7.99 28.18
CA PHE A 258 -2.31 -9.13 28.73
C PHE A 258 -2.06 -9.32 30.23
N LEU A 259 -0.80 -9.36 30.65
CA LEU A 259 -0.41 -9.58 32.05
C LEU A 259 -0.85 -8.43 32.97
N ASP A 260 -0.75 -7.18 32.50
CA ASP A 260 -1.24 -5.99 33.23
C ASP A 260 -2.75 -6.07 33.49
N ARG A 261 -3.51 -6.72 32.60
CA ARG A 261 -4.96 -6.91 32.75
C ARG A 261 -5.30 -8.08 33.66
N VAL A 262 -4.65 -9.23 33.47
CA VAL A 262 -4.87 -10.42 34.34
C VAL A 262 -4.50 -10.12 35.80
N SER A 263 -3.48 -9.28 36.03
CA SER A 263 -3.08 -8.85 37.37
C SER A 263 -4.00 -7.80 38.01
N GLY A 264 -5.09 -7.40 37.35
CA GLY A 264 -6.04 -6.40 37.87
C GLY A 264 -5.49 -4.97 37.91
N LYS A 265 -4.29 -4.73 37.38
CA LYS A 265 -3.68 -3.39 37.29
C LYS A 265 -4.29 -2.55 36.17
N GLY A 266 -5.03 -3.17 35.23
CA GLY A 266 -5.79 -2.49 34.19
C GLY A 266 -7.24 -2.21 34.61
N LYS A 267 -7.67 -0.93 34.58
CA LYS A 267 -9.09 -0.57 34.68
C LYS A 267 -9.87 -1.29 33.57
N THR A 268 -10.91 -2.02 33.96
CA THR A 268 -11.92 -2.72 33.15
C THR A 268 -12.03 -2.20 31.71
N ALA A 269 -11.35 -2.88 30.78
CA ALA A 269 -11.58 -2.71 29.34
C ALA A 269 -12.34 -3.94 28.86
N GLU A 270 -13.47 -3.71 28.19
CA GLU A 270 -14.31 -4.73 27.55
C GLU A 270 -13.48 -5.73 26.73
N ALA A 271 -13.99 -6.98 26.69
CA ALA A 271 -13.35 -8.18 26.15
C ALA A 271 -12.31 -7.93 25.04
N SER A 272 -11.04 -8.03 25.40
CA SER A 272 -9.96 -8.28 24.44
C SER A 272 -9.72 -9.78 24.39
N PHE A 273 -9.82 -10.38 23.21
CA PHE A 273 -9.34 -11.74 22.98
C PHE A 273 -7.91 -11.66 22.44
N ILE A 274 -7.04 -12.51 22.95
CA ILE A 274 -5.74 -12.81 22.33
C ILE A 274 -5.82 -14.27 21.94
N SER A 275 -5.75 -14.55 20.64
CA SER A 275 -5.68 -15.91 20.11
C SER A 275 -4.32 -16.11 19.47
N PHE A 276 -3.64 -17.18 19.85
CA PHE A 276 -2.50 -17.71 19.12
C PHE A 276 -2.81 -19.16 18.74
N GLY A 277 -2.43 -19.54 17.53
CA GLY A 277 -2.50 -20.91 17.06
C GLY A 277 -1.19 -21.24 16.36
N ILE A 278 -0.63 -22.41 16.68
CA ILE A 278 0.51 -22.96 15.97
C ILE A 278 -0.05 -24.06 15.09
N TYR A 279 0.15 -23.91 13.79
CA TYR A 279 -0.35 -24.82 12.77
C TYR A 279 0.84 -25.26 11.91
N ASN A 280 0.83 -26.53 11.49
CA ASN A 280 1.82 -27.05 10.55
C ASN A 280 1.16 -27.11 9.16
N PHE A 281 1.80 -26.56 8.14
CA PHE A 281 1.29 -26.48 6.78
C PHE A 281 2.35 -27.01 5.80
N ASP A 282 1.90 -27.70 4.74
CA ASP A 282 2.73 -27.95 3.56
C ASP A 282 2.74 -26.72 2.63
N ASP A 283 3.62 -26.70 1.62
CA ASP A 283 3.78 -25.57 0.70
C ASP A 283 2.47 -25.21 -0.04
N GLU A 284 1.67 -26.21 -0.42
CA GLU A 284 0.39 -25.99 -1.09
C GLU A 284 -0.62 -25.32 -0.13
N SER A 285 -0.67 -25.77 1.12
CA SER A 285 -1.50 -25.22 2.17
C SER A 285 -1.04 -23.82 2.58
N LEU A 286 0.26 -23.52 2.54
CA LEU A 286 0.79 -22.18 2.79
C LEU A 286 0.27 -21.15 1.78
N VAL A 287 0.12 -21.53 0.50
CA VAL A 287 -0.51 -20.65 -0.50
C VAL A 287 -1.95 -20.33 -0.10
N LYS A 288 -2.74 -21.35 0.30
CA LYS A 288 -4.13 -21.16 0.76
C LYS A 288 -4.21 -20.32 2.03
N VAL A 289 -3.28 -20.49 2.97
CA VAL A 289 -3.20 -19.68 4.20
C VAL A 289 -2.90 -18.22 3.88
N LYS A 290 -2.04 -17.93 2.90
CA LYS A 290 -1.76 -16.57 2.43
C LYS A 290 -3.01 -15.94 1.80
N GLU A 291 -3.73 -16.68 0.96
CA GLU A 291 -4.99 -16.23 0.37
C GLU A 291 -6.05 -15.90 1.44
N LEU A 292 -6.25 -16.80 2.41
CA LEU A 292 -7.17 -16.60 3.54
C LEU A 292 -6.76 -15.40 4.40
N SER A 293 -5.46 -15.21 4.62
CA SER A 293 -4.94 -14.06 5.36
C SER A 293 -5.24 -12.75 4.63
N MET A 294 -5.07 -12.73 3.30
CA MET A 294 -5.42 -11.59 2.47
C MET A 294 -6.93 -11.31 2.50
N GLU A 295 -7.75 -12.35 2.35
CA GLU A 295 -9.20 -12.20 2.44
C GLU A 295 -9.62 -11.63 3.80
N PHE A 296 -9.06 -12.16 4.89
CA PHE A 296 -9.28 -11.65 6.23
C PHE A 296 -8.85 -10.19 6.38
N SER A 297 -7.67 -9.81 5.88
CA SER A 297 -7.20 -8.41 5.88
C SER A 297 -8.12 -7.48 5.09
N LEU A 298 -8.60 -7.91 3.91
CA LEU A 298 -9.56 -7.16 3.10
C LEU A 298 -10.90 -7.00 3.83
N GLN A 299 -11.39 -8.05 4.47
CA GLN A 299 -12.59 -8.01 5.30
C GLN A 299 -12.45 -7.03 6.47
N LEU A 300 -11.31 -7.05 7.18
CA LEU A 300 -11.02 -6.11 8.26
C LEU A 300 -10.95 -4.66 7.79
N ARG A 301 -10.30 -4.40 6.65
CA ARG A 301 -10.25 -3.06 6.05
C ARG A 301 -11.65 -2.57 5.70
N LYS A 302 -12.48 -3.43 5.13
CA LYS A 302 -13.88 -3.12 4.83
C LYS A 302 -14.64 -2.74 6.11
N LEU A 303 -14.48 -3.53 7.17
CA LEU A 303 -15.08 -3.25 8.48
C LEU A 303 -14.61 -1.91 9.06
N SER A 304 -13.31 -1.58 8.97
CA SER A 304 -12.78 -0.32 9.48
C SER A 304 -13.30 0.89 8.69
N THR A 305 -13.46 0.76 7.37
CA THR A 305 -14.04 1.82 6.53
C THR A 305 -15.53 2.02 6.76
N ASP A 306 -16.27 0.93 7.04
CA ASP A 306 -17.71 0.98 7.34
C ASP A 306 -17.99 1.57 8.73
N SER A 307 -17.03 1.49 9.67
CA SER A 307 -17.19 1.96 11.06
C SER A 307 -16.76 3.41 11.32
N ASN A 308 -16.56 4.24 10.28
CA ASN A 308 -16.02 5.61 10.37
C ASN A 308 -16.81 6.62 11.26
N ASN A 309 -17.90 6.19 11.90
CA ASN A 309 -18.69 6.97 12.87
C ASN A 309 -18.56 6.49 14.33
N ALA A 310 -17.61 5.61 14.64
CA ALA A 310 -17.42 5.13 16.01
C ALA A 310 -16.89 6.25 16.92
N LYS A 311 -17.62 6.59 17.99
CA LYS A 311 -17.21 7.63 18.98
C LYS A 311 -15.94 7.29 19.77
N ASN A 312 -15.50 6.03 19.74
CA ASN A 312 -14.34 5.52 20.47
C ASN A 312 -13.52 4.59 19.55
N PRO A 313 -12.48 5.07 18.88
CA PRO A 313 -11.64 4.23 18.02
C PRO A 313 -10.94 3.16 18.87
N ARG A 314 -10.97 1.91 18.40
CA ARG A 314 -10.18 0.81 18.98
C ARG A 314 -9.05 0.48 18.04
N LEU A 315 -7.85 0.40 18.60
CA LEU A 315 -6.67 -0.07 17.88
C LEU A 315 -6.61 -1.59 17.99
N ILE A 316 -6.61 -2.27 16.84
CA ILE A 316 -6.43 -3.71 16.76
C ILE A 316 -5.09 -3.95 16.07
N THR A 317 -4.19 -4.65 16.74
CA THR A 317 -2.92 -5.10 16.17
C THR A 317 -2.98 -6.60 15.97
N LEU A 318 -2.82 -7.05 14.74
CA LEU A 318 -2.76 -8.46 14.38
C LEU A 318 -1.35 -8.78 13.96
N VAL A 319 -0.73 -9.72 14.66
CA VAL A 319 0.61 -10.21 14.35
C VAL A 319 0.47 -11.66 13.93
N SER A 320 0.67 -11.92 12.64
CA SER A 320 0.86 -13.26 12.12
C SER A 320 2.33 -13.41 11.75
N HIS A 321 2.95 -14.51 12.16
CA HIS A 321 4.32 -14.83 11.78
C HIS A 321 4.33 -16.22 11.17
N ASP A 322 4.82 -16.30 9.94
CA ASP A 322 5.12 -17.55 9.27
C ASP A 322 6.63 -17.77 9.41
N PRO A 323 7.08 -18.69 10.30
CA PRO A 323 8.48 -19.03 10.36
C PRO A 323 8.81 -19.80 9.09
N LEU A 324 9.47 -19.14 8.14
CA LEU A 324 10.06 -19.83 6.98
C LEU A 324 10.97 -20.94 7.52
N SER A 325 10.64 -22.19 7.19
CA SER A 325 11.55 -23.30 7.43
C SER A 325 12.78 -23.08 6.58
N ASP A 326 13.93 -22.88 7.23
CA ASP A 326 15.24 -22.97 6.59
C ASP A 326 15.36 -24.36 5.97
N HIS A 327 15.06 -24.48 4.67
CA HIS A 327 15.47 -25.61 3.85
C HIS A 327 16.98 -25.47 3.57
N ASN A 328 17.78 -25.65 4.62
CA ASN A 328 19.21 -25.91 4.56
C ASN A 328 19.59 -26.77 5.77
N ASN A 329 19.26 -28.05 5.69
CA ASN A 329 19.97 -29.15 6.33
C ASN A 329 19.85 -30.40 5.47
#